data_AF-A0A3G6TDV8-F1
#
_entry.id   AF-A0A3G6TDV8-F1
#
_cell.length_a   1.000
_cell.length_b   1.000
_cell.length_c   1.000
_cell.angle_alpha   90.00
_cell.angle_beta   90.00
_cell.angle_gamma   90.00
#
_symmetry.space_group_name_H-M   'P 1'
#
loop_
_entity.id
_entity.type
_entity.pdbx_description
1 polymer ?
#
loop_
_entity_poly.entity_id
_entity_poly.type
_entity_poly.pdbx_seq_one_letter_code
_entity_poly.pdbx_strand_id
1 'polypeptide(L)'
;MGEDAATILSQSKRRLTRLKLLANFFEHIDIISIYIKTDIIHNLFQENTALDYNKLELFHLQYTDSLIELLTKIKRQKENDMLAVINEIDINKKYISGFEERQADSFQTDRKMYSGIFSQHLKALYKDLTEDVFTANWDNVLYFHKKYAKEFYRLADESLLKPETFPAYQYKDYSIERKLLGRLNIQGFKVRFVCGYAIGTHEYELFRIFQTDDYFIFSVDDKKLYLFDKELDKLDTSENQSNQRIIIDQLKNKNEELENTMNERKRNLPPEVEAVLKDYIRNLENIDIMSKIFAFDEETNILRAMLNLNLNNQ
;
A
#
# COMPACT_ATOMS: atom_id res chain seq x y z
N MET A 1 27.68 -8.40 51.93
CA MET A 1 28.01 -8.80 50.54
C MET A 1 29.41 -8.30 50.24
N GLY A 2 30.29 -9.14 49.69
CA GLY A 2 31.59 -8.68 49.19
C GLY A 2 31.41 -7.76 47.97
N GLU A 3 32.36 -6.86 47.77
CA GLU A 3 32.39 -5.88 46.67
C GLU A 3 32.27 -6.55 45.27
N ASP A 4 32.83 -7.76 45.13
CA ASP A 4 32.79 -8.56 43.91
C ASP A 4 31.38 -9.09 43.58
N ALA A 5 30.62 -9.54 44.59
CA ALA A 5 29.26 -10.08 44.38
C ALA A 5 28.28 -9.01 43.90
N ALA A 6 28.39 -7.79 44.45
CA ALA A 6 27.59 -6.65 44.02
C ALA A 6 27.92 -6.25 42.57
N THR A 7 29.20 -6.34 42.19
CA THR A 7 29.67 -6.07 40.83
C THR A 7 29.10 -7.07 39.82
N ILE A 8 29.18 -8.38 40.13
CA ILE A 8 28.67 -9.45 39.26
C ILE A 8 27.16 -9.33 39.06
N LEU A 9 26.39 -9.10 40.13
CA LEU A 9 24.93 -8.90 40.02
C LEU A 9 24.57 -7.69 39.15
N SER A 10 25.30 -6.59 39.30
CA SER A 10 25.11 -5.40 38.46
C SER A 10 25.37 -5.68 36.98
N GLN A 11 26.44 -6.43 36.66
CA GLN A 11 26.76 -6.82 35.29
C GLN A 11 25.74 -7.80 34.70
N SER A 12 25.31 -8.79 35.48
CA SER A 12 24.23 -9.71 35.13
C SER A 12 22.95 -8.97 34.74
N LYS A 13 22.54 -7.96 35.53
CA LYS A 13 21.37 -7.12 35.22
C LYS A 13 21.52 -6.32 33.92
N ARG A 14 22.72 -5.84 33.61
CA ARG A 14 23.01 -5.17 32.33
C ARG A 14 22.85 -6.12 31.14
N ARG A 15 23.32 -7.37 31.26
CA ARG A 15 23.14 -8.41 30.22
C ARG A 15 21.67 -8.75 30.02
N LEU A 16 20.91 -8.91 31.10
CA LEU A 16 19.45 -9.12 31.04
C LEU A 16 18.72 -7.99 30.32
N THR A 17 19.11 -6.75 30.58
CA THR A 17 18.51 -5.58 29.91
C THR A 17 18.75 -5.63 28.40
N ARG A 18 19.96 -5.98 27.98
CA ARG A 18 20.29 -6.16 26.54
C ARG A 18 19.50 -7.30 25.92
N LEU A 19 19.43 -8.44 26.60
CA LEU A 19 18.67 -9.61 26.13
C LEU A 19 17.17 -9.31 26.02
N LYS A 20 16.60 -8.54 26.96
CA LYS A 20 15.21 -8.07 26.90
C LYS A 20 14.93 -7.21 25.67
N LEU A 21 15.83 -6.27 25.35
CA LEU A 21 15.70 -5.42 24.16
C LEU A 21 15.73 -6.26 22.87
N LEU A 22 16.60 -7.27 22.82
CA LEU A 22 16.67 -8.20 21.69
C LEU A 22 15.40 -9.06 21.61
N ALA A 23 14.92 -9.61 22.72
CA ALA A 23 13.67 -10.38 22.77
C ALA A 23 12.47 -9.56 22.26
N ASN A 24 12.37 -8.30 22.67
CA ASN A 24 11.33 -7.38 22.21
C ASN A 24 11.48 -7.00 20.72
N PHE A 25 12.71 -6.94 20.21
CA PHE A 25 12.93 -6.69 18.79
C PHE A 25 12.48 -7.89 17.94
N PHE A 26 12.88 -9.10 18.30
CA PHE A 26 12.56 -10.29 17.50
C PHE A 26 11.13 -10.78 17.69
N GLU A 27 10.51 -10.52 18.86
CA GLU A 27 9.17 -11.03 19.22
C GLU A 27 9.03 -12.56 19.03
N HIS A 28 10.16 -13.27 19.14
CA HIS A 28 10.25 -14.70 18.90
C HIS A 28 10.14 -15.48 20.21
N ILE A 29 9.28 -16.51 20.23
CA ILE A 29 8.94 -17.26 21.44
C ILE A 29 10.15 -17.88 22.13
N ASP A 30 11.09 -18.44 21.37
CA ASP A 30 12.29 -19.06 21.91
C ASP A 30 13.23 -18.03 22.58
N ILE A 31 13.41 -16.86 21.98
CA ILE A 31 14.25 -15.79 22.56
C ILE A 31 13.61 -15.25 23.84
N ILE A 32 12.28 -15.08 23.83
CA ILE A 32 11.53 -14.65 25.02
C ILE A 32 11.66 -15.68 26.15
N SER A 33 11.55 -16.97 25.83
CA SER A 33 11.72 -18.07 26.79
C SER A 33 13.11 -18.06 27.42
N ILE A 34 14.16 -17.88 26.60
CA ILE A 34 15.54 -17.75 27.06
C ILE A 34 15.72 -16.55 27.99
N TYR A 35 15.16 -15.39 27.63
CA TYR A 35 15.20 -14.20 28.48
C TYR A 35 14.57 -14.48 29.85
N ILE A 36 13.36 -15.05 29.88
CA ILE A 36 12.65 -15.38 31.14
C ILE A 36 13.50 -16.33 32.00
N LYS A 37 14.08 -17.38 31.43
CA LYS A 37 14.92 -18.33 32.18
C LYS A 37 16.19 -17.69 32.73
N THR A 38 16.83 -16.84 31.93
CA THR A 38 18.02 -16.08 32.36
C THR A 38 17.67 -15.14 33.52
N ASP A 39 16.49 -14.50 33.49
CA ASP A 39 16.00 -13.61 34.55
C ASP A 39 15.72 -14.38 35.85
N ILE A 40 15.12 -15.57 35.74
CA ILE A 40 14.93 -16.48 36.89
C ILE A 40 16.27 -16.85 37.53
N ILE A 41 17.27 -17.23 36.73
CA ILE A 41 18.63 -17.55 37.24
C ILE A 41 19.23 -16.35 37.96
N HIS A 42 19.15 -15.15 37.39
CA HIS A 42 19.62 -13.94 38.06
C HIS A 42 18.94 -13.71 39.41
N ASN A 43 17.61 -13.80 39.45
CA ASN A 43 16.84 -13.59 40.68
C ASN A 43 17.19 -14.62 41.76
N LEU A 44 17.44 -15.88 41.40
CA LEU A 44 17.91 -16.91 42.34
C LEU A 44 19.22 -16.53 43.05
N PHE A 45 20.20 -15.98 42.31
CA PHE A 45 21.46 -15.51 42.90
C PHE A 45 21.32 -14.18 43.65
N GLN A 46 20.35 -13.34 43.27
CA GLN A 46 20.05 -12.11 43.99
C GLN A 46 19.41 -12.41 45.37
N GLU A 47 18.53 -13.41 45.43
CA GLU A 47 17.81 -13.79 46.65
C GLU A 47 18.65 -14.67 47.59
N ASN A 48 19.61 -15.45 47.07
CA ASN A 48 20.42 -16.38 47.86
C ASN A 48 21.90 -15.95 47.96
N THR A 49 22.24 -15.25 49.05
CA THR A 49 23.61 -14.75 49.29
C THR A 49 24.64 -15.82 49.63
N ALA A 50 24.21 -17.07 49.84
CA ALA A 50 25.07 -18.23 50.08
C ALA A 50 25.63 -18.87 48.79
N LEU A 51 25.14 -18.45 47.62
CA LEU A 51 25.60 -18.97 46.33
C LEU A 51 26.92 -18.32 45.90
N ASP A 52 27.74 -19.08 45.18
CA ASP A 52 28.98 -18.57 44.59
C ASP A 52 28.67 -17.76 43.32
N TYR A 53 28.71 -16.44 43.45
CA TYR A 53 28.44 -15.49 42.36
C TYR A 53 29.35 -15.66 41.14
N ASN A 54 30.54 -16.25 41.26
CA ASN A 54 31.41 -16.53 40.11
C ASN A 54 30.75 -17.50 39.13
N LYS A 55 29.86 -18.38 39.62
CA LYS A 55 29.13 -19.33 38.78
C LYS A 55 28.05 -18.64 37.93
N LEU A 56 27.45 -17.56 38.45
CA LEU A 56 26.55 -16.72 37.67
C LEU A 56 27.32 -16.00 36.55
N GLU A 57 28.54 -15.52 36.84
CA GLU A 57 29.39 -14.89 35.83
C GLU A 57 29.83 -15.90 34.76
N LEU A 58 30.25 -17.11 35.15
CA LEU A 58 30.58 -18.19 34.21
C LEU A 58 29.39 -18.55 33.31
N PHE A 59 28.19 -18.65 33.88
CA PHE A 59 26.97 -18.86 33.10
C PHE A 59 26.78 -17.77 32.05
N HIS A 60 26.94 -16.50 32.42
CA HIS A 60 26.80 -15.40 31.47
C HIS A 60 27.85 -15.41 30.38
N LEU A 61 29.11 -15.64 30.72
CA LEU A 61 30.21 -15.71 29.75
C LEU A 61 30.02 -16.86 28.76
N GLN A 62 29.56 -18.02 29.23
CA GLN A 62 29.40 -19.20 28.40
C GLN A 62 28.13 -19.17 27.53
N TYR A 63 27.04 -18.57 28.04
CA TYR A 63 25.72 -18.72 27.44
C TYR A 63 25.07 -17.40 27.04
N THR A 64 25.09 -16.40 27.90
CA THR A 64 24.34 -15.15 27.67
C THR A 64 25.07 -14.22 26.70
N ASP A 65 26.38 -14.06 26.85
CA ASP A 65 27.16 -13.10 26.06
C ASP A 65 27.24 -13.52 24.59
N SER A 66 27.50 -14.80 24.30
CA SER A 66 27.51 -15.34 22.93
C SER A 66 26.13 -15.24 22.25
N LEU A 67 25.05 -15.49 22.98
CA LEU A 67 23.70 -15.34 22.45
C LEU A 67 23.38 -13.87 22.13
N ILE A 68 23.72 -12.94 23.03
CA ILE A 68 23.55 -11.51 22.80
C ILE A 68 24.31 -11.07 21.55
N GLU A 69 25.54 -11.53 21.36
CA GLU A 69 26.35 -11.21 20.17
C GLU A 69 25.69 -11.71 18.88
N LEU A 70 25.27 -12.98 18.85
CA LEU A 70 24.57 -13.58 17.70
C LEU A 70 23.30 -12.79 17.34
N LEU A 71 22.43 -12.57 18.33
CA LEU A 71 21.18 -11.85 18.14
C LEU A 71 21.41 -10.39 17.73
N THR A 72 22.46 -9.74 18.23
CA THR A 72 22.82 -8.37 17.84
C THR A 72 23.27 -8.31 16.38
N LYS A 73 24.05 -9.30 15.91
CA LYS A 73 24.50 -9.38 14.52
C LYS A 73 23.31 -9.58 13.57
N ILE A 74 22.42 -10.52 13.90
CA ILE A 74 21.19 -10.77 13.13
C ILE A 74 20.30 -9.53 13.13
N LYS A 75 20.13 -8.86 14.27
CA LYS A 75 19.33 -7.63 14.38
C LYS A 75 19.86 -6.54 13.44
N ARG A 76 21.18 -6.30 13.43
CA ARG A 76 21.79 -5.31 12.52
C ARG A 76 21.57 -5.63 11.05
N GLN A 77 21.71 -6.90 10.67
CA GLN A 77 21.44 -7.33 9.29
C GLN A 77 19.99 -7.04 8.90
N LYS A 78 19.03 -7.42 9.76
CA LYS A 78 17.61 -7.16 9.50
C LYS A 78 17.29 -5.67 9.47
N GLU A 79 17.83 -4.88 10.39
CA GLU A 79 17.64 -3.43 10.38
C GLU A 79 18.10 -2.81 9.06
N ASN A 80 19.25 -3.24 8.53
CA ASN A 80 19.72 -2.78 7.22
C ASN A 80 18.79 -3.19 6.08
N ASP A 81 18.29 -4.43 6.07
CA ASP A 81 17.36 -4.90 5.05
C ASP A 81 16.01 -4.16 5.11
N MET A 82 15.57 -3.79 6.32
CA MET A 82 14.34 -3.04 6.56
C MET A 82 14.44 -1.57 6.11
N LEU A 83 15.64 -0.96 6.13
CA LEU A 83 15.82 0.45 5.73
C LEU A 83 15.34 0.71 4.29
N ALA A 84 15.57 -0.22 3.38
CA ALA A 84 15.11 -0.09 2.00
C ALA A 84 13.58 -0.05 1.92
N VAL A 85 12.90 -0.92 2.67
CA VAL A 85 11.44 -1.00 2.74
C VAL A 85 10.84 0.25 3.37
N ILE A 86 11.43 0.73 4.47
CA ILE A 86 11.00 1.98 5.14
C ILE A 86 11.11 3.17 4.20
N ASN A 87 12.22 3.28 3.46
CA ASN A 87 12.40 4.35 2.49
C ASN A 87 11.36 4.28 1.36
N GLU A 88 11.04 3.07 0.87
CA GLU A 88 9.97 2.89 -0.11
C GLU A 88 8.61 3.35 0.42
N ILE A 89 8.25 2.96 1.65
CA ILE A 89 7.02 3.39 2.31
C ILE A 89 6.96 4.92 2.43
N ASP A 90 8.06 5.55 2.85
CA ASP A 90 8.14 7.01 3.01
C ASP A 90 8.00 7.75 1.68
N ILE A 91 8.60 7.23 0.61
CA ILE A 91 8.44 7.76 -0.74
C ILE A 91 6.98 7.63 -1.18
N ASN A 92 6.35 6.47 -1.00
CA ASN A 92 4.94 6.27 -1.34
C ASN A 92 4.02 7.23 -0.56
N LYS A 93 4.27 7.43 0.74
CA LYS A 93 3.53 8.40 1.58
C LYS A 93 3.62 9.82 1.03
N LYS A 94 4.80 10.26 0.56
CA LYS A 94 4.97 11.58 -0.08
C LYS A 94 4.15 11.72 -1.36
N TYR A 95 4.12 10.68 -2.19
CA TYR A 95 3.28 10.68 -3.40
C TYR A 95 1.79 10.75 -3.07
N ILE A 96 1.33 9.97 -2.09
CA ILE A 96 -0.06 9.99 -1.62
C ILE A 96 -0.46 11.41 -1.19
N SER A 97 0.31 12.07 -0.31
CA SER A 97 0.00 13.43 0.14
C SER A 97 -0.03 14.43 -1.02
N GLY A 98 0.90 14.31 -1.98
CA GLY A 98 0.93 15.19 -3.15
C GLY A 98 -0.26 15.01 -4.10
N PHE A 99 -0.87 13.82 -4.14
CA PHE A 99 -2.11 13.58 -4.90
C PHE A 99 -3.35 14.06 -4.15
N GLU A 100 -3.44 13.81 -2.84
CA GLU A 100 -4.58 14.24 -2.01
C GLU A 100 -4.76 15.77 -1.99
N GLU A 101 -3.66 16.54 -1.98
CA GLU A 101 -3.70 18.01 -2.07
C GLU A 101 -4.28 18.54 -3.40
N ARG A 102 -4.21 17.75 -4.48
CA ARG A 102 -4.66 18.16 -5.83
C ARG A 102 -6.12 17.80 -6.12
N GLN A 103 -6.70 16.87 -5.36
CA GLN A 103 -7.96 16.20 -5.67
C GLN A 103 -9.21 16.98 -5.24
N ALA A 104 -9.19 18.31 -5.29
CA ALA A 104 -10.29 19.14 -4.80
C ALA A 104 -11.65 18.81 -5.47
N ASP A 105 -12.71 18.73 -4.65
CA ASP A 105 -14.15 18.45 -4.88
C ASP A 105 -14.85 19.14 -6.08
N SER A 106 -14.12 19.92 -6.86
CA SER A 106 -14.59 20.69 -8.02
C SER A 106 -15.20 19.81 -9.13
N PHE A 107 -14.66 18.61 -9.39
CA PHE A 107 -15.15 17.76 -10.49
C PHE A 107 -16.63 17.42 -10.37
N GLN A 108 -17.09 17.03 -9.17
CA GLN A 108 -18.49 16.63 -8.98
C GLN A 108 -19.47 17.79 -9.14
N THR A 109 -19.06 18.98 -8.70
CA THR A 109 -19.82 20.21 -8.87
C THR A 109 -19.87 20.63 -10.34
N ASP A 110 -18.70 20.67 -10.99
CA ASP A 110 -18.57 21.03 -12.40
C ASP A 110 -19.29 20.03 -13.31
N ARG A 111 -19.29 18.73 -12.97
CA ARG A 111 -20.02 17.67 -13.70
C ARG A 111 -21.53 17.95 -13.75
N LYS A 112 -22.11 18.39 -12.62
CA LYS A 112 -23.52 18.76 -12.54
C LYS A 112 -23.81 20.01 -13.38
N MET A 113 -22.94 21.02 -13.31
CA MET A 113 -23.06 22.22 -14.14
C MET A 113 -22.91 21.91 -15.64
N TYR A 114 -21.99 21.00 -15.98
CA TYR A 114 -21.70 20.61 -17.36
C TYR A 114 -22.92 20.05 -18.07
N SER A 115 -23.71 19.21 -17.38
CA SER A 115 -24.99 18.70 -17.91
C SER A 115 -25.95 19.83 -18.31
N GLY A 116 -26.01 20.90 -17.52
CA GLY A 116 -26.83 22.09 -17.81
C GLY A 116 -26.28 22.93 -18.97
N ILE A 117 -24.96 23.15 -19.00
CA ILE A 117 -24.27 23.86 -20.08
C ILE A 117 -24.49 23.14 -21.41
N PHE A 118 -24.29 21.83 -21.45
CA PHE A 118 -24.46 21.02 -22.65
C PHE A 118 -25.92 21.03 -23.12
N SER A 119 -26.88 20.94 -22.18
CA SER A 119 -28.31 21.05 -22.50
C SER A 119 -28.65 22.39 -23.16
N GLN A 120 -28.10 23.51 -22.67
CA GLN A 120 -28.30 24.83 -23.26
C GLN A 120 -27.62 24.96 -24.63
N HIS A 121 -26.41 24.39 -24.76
CA HIS A 121 -25.68 24.37 -26.02
C HIS A 121 -26.47 23.62 -27.11
N LEU A 122 -27.02 22.44 -26.81
CA LEU A 122 -27.84 21.68 -27.75
C LEU A 122 -29.11 22.44 -28.19
N LYS A 123 -29.75 23.21 -27.29
CA LYS A 123 -30.88 24.08 -27.64
C LYS A 123 -30.49 25.18 -28.61
N ALA A 124 -29.37 25.85 -28.32
CA ALA A 124 -28.85 26.91 -29.18
C ALA A 124 -28.47 26.36 -30.56
N LEU A 125 -27.79 25.20 -30.60
CA LEU A 125 -27.42 24.49 -31.82
C LEU A 125 -28.65 24.10 -32.65
N TYR A 126 -29.71 23.59 -32.02
CA TYR A 126 -30.95 23.26 -32.74
C TYR A 126 -31.61 24.51 -33.33
N LYS A 127 -31.73 25.58 -32.54
CA LYS A 127 -32.29 26.85 -33.01
C LYS A 127 -31.51 27.39 -34.20
N ASP A 128 -30.19 27.42 -34.08
CA ASP A 128 -29.27 27.83 -35.13
C ASP A 128 -29.47 27.03 -36.43
N LEU A 129 -29.57 25.70 -36.33
CA LEU A 129 -29.83 24.82 -37.48
C LEU A 129 -31.20 25.10 -38.13
N THR A 130 -32.22 25.47 -37.35
CA THR A 130 -33.55 25.80 -37.90
C THR A 130 -33.61 27.19 -38.54
N GLU A 131 -32.76 28.11 -38.09
CA GLU A 131 -32.70 29.51 -38.58
C GLU A 131 -31.59 29.72 -39.62
N ASP A 132 -30.83 28.66 -39.96
CA ASP A 132 -29.65 28.68 -40.85
C ASP A 132 -28.60 29.73 -40.42
N VAL A 133 -28.37 29.83 -39.11
CA VAL A 133 -27.34 30.67 -38.49
C VAL A 133 -26.36 29.81 -37.71
N PHE A 134 -25.18 30.35 -37.39
CA PHE A 134 -24.09 29.56 -36.82
C PHE A 134 -23.39 30.26 -35.65
N THR A 135 -24.15 30.55 -34.60
CA THR A 135 -23.76 31.39 -33.45
C THR A 135 -23.34 30.61 -32.20
N ALA A 136 -23.73 29.35 -32.06
CA ALA A 136 -23.42 28.52 -30.90
C ALA A 136 -21.90 28.41 -30.65
N ASN A 137 -21.50 28.71 -29.41
CA ASN A 137 -20.11 28.61 -28.96
C ASN A 137 -19.84 27.24 -28.32
N TRP A 138 -18.90 26.51 -28.89
CA TRP A 138 -18.44 25.21 -28.40
C TRP A 138 -17.43 25.30 -27.25
N ASP A 139 -16.80 26.46 -27.01
CA ASP A 139 -15.77 26.62 -25.97
C ASP A 139 -16.27 26.22 -24.58
N ASN A 140 -17.53 26.53 -24.27
CA ASN A 140 -18.13 26.21 -22.97
C ASN A 140 -18.33 24.71 -22.78
N VAL A 141 -18.65 23.97 -23.85
CA VAL A 141 -18.78 22.51 -23.77
C VAL A 141 -17.40 21.84 -23.83
N LEU A 142 -16.46 22.40 -24.60
CA LEU A 142 -15.09 21.89 -24.69
C LEU A 142 -14.26 22.17 -23.43
N TYR A 143 -14.65 23.12 -22.59
CA TYR A 143 -13.91 23.43 -21.36
C TYR A 143 -13.85 22.23 -20.41
N PHE A 144 -14.92 21.44 -20.32
CA PHE A 144 -15.02 20.35 -19.36
C PHE A 144 -14.01 19.22 -19.65
N HIS A 145 -13.96 18.70 -20.87
CA HIS A 145 -12.99 17.67 -21.23
C HIS A 145 -11.55 18.21 -21.11
N LYS A 146 -11.26 19.44 -21.57
CA LYS A 146 -9.93 20.04 -21.45
C LYS A 146 -9.43 20.10 -20.00
N LYS A 147 -10.34 20.33 -19.06
CA LYS A 147 -10.03 20.40 -17.63
C LYS A 147 -9.91 19.03 -16.98
N TYR A 148 -10.77 18.08 -17.35
CA TYR A 148 -10.97 16.85 -16.56
C TYR A 148 -10.65 15.54 -17.28
N ALA A 149 -10.57 15.51 -18.61
CA ALA A 149 -10.39 14.27 -19.36
C ALA A 149 -9.15 13.48 -18.91
N LYS A 150 -8.01 14.16 -18.79
CA LYS A 150 -6.74 13.54 -18.37
C LYS A 150 -6.82 12.83 -17.01
N GLU A 151 -7.61 13.35 -16.08
CA GLU A 151 -7.66 12.82 -14.71
C GLU A 151 -8.85 11.87 -14.49
N PHE A 152 -9.98 12.13 -15.14
CA PHE A 152 -11.23 11.45 -14.83
C PHE A 152 -11.71 10.52 -15.95
N TYR A 153 -11.25 10.69 -17.20
CA TYR A 153 -11.71 9.83 -18.29
C TYR A 153 -10.95 8.51 -18.24
N ARG A 154 -11.69 7.43 -18.50
CA ARG A 154 -11.19 6.05 -18.41
C ARG A 154 -10.86 5.47 -19.77
N LEU A 155 -10.11 4.39 -19.78
CA LEU A 155 -9.88 3.59 -20.98
C LEU A 155 -11.13 2.77 -21.31
N ALA A 156 -11.34 2.48 -22.59
CA ALA A 156 -12.33 1.52 -23.09
C ALA A 156 -11.90 0.99 -24.46
N ASP A 157 -12.59 -0.03 -24.96
CA ASP A 157 -12.42 -0.48 -26.35
C ASP A 157 -13.07 0.54 -27.30
N GLU A 158 -12.25 1.17 -28.14
CA GLU A 158 -12.69 2.21 -29.07
C GLU A 158 -13.73 1.70 -30.08
N SER A 159 -13.65 0.42 -30.43
CA SER A 159 -14.59 -0.20 -31.36
C SER A 159 -16.03 -0.19 -30.84
N LEU A 160 -16.21 -0.12 -29.51
CA LEU A 160 -17.52 0.01 -28.88
C LEU A 160 -18.06 1.44 -28.97
N LEU A 161 -17.19 2.45 -29.00
CA LEU A 161 -17.64 3.85 -29.01
C LEU A 161 -17.87 4.37 -30.42
N LYS A 162 -17.06 3.94 -31.40
CA LYS A 162 -17.20 4.43 -32.78
C LYS A 162 -18.56 4.11 -33.40
N PRO A 163 -19.20 5.09 -34.06
CA PRO A 163 -20.47 4.86 -34.71
C PRO A 163 -20.27 4.12 -36.03
N GLU A 164 -21.31 3.45 -36.51
CA GLU A 164 -21.43 3.15 -37.93
C GLU A 164 -21.72 4.42 -38.72
N THR A 165 -21.81 4.32 -40.06
CA THR A 165 -22.19 5.49 -40.87
C THR A 165 -23.62 5.91 -40.53
N PHE A 166 -23.82 7.18 -40.17
CA PHE A 166 -25.14 7.71 -39.79
C PHE A 166 -25.52 8.96 -40.59
N PRO A 167 -26.82 9.17 -40.88
CA PRO A 167 -27.28 10.40 -41.49
C PRO A 167 -27.17 11.56 -40.49
N ALA A 168 -26.51 12.64 -40.90
CA ALA A 168 -26.22 13.79 -40.05
C ALA A 168 -26.76 15.11 -40.61
N TYR A 169 -26.98 16.07 -39.71
CA TYR A 169 -26.93 17.50 -39.99
C TYR A 169 -25.50 17.99 -39.80
N GLN A 170 -25.07 18.92 -40.66
CA GLN A 170 -23.77 19.55 -40.56
C GLN A 170 -23.91 20.92 -39.89
N TYR A 171 -23.09 21.17 -38.87
CA TYR A 171 -23.01 22.43 -38.17
C TYR A 171 -21.55 22.89 -38.12
N LYS A 172 -21.14 23.73 -39.07
CA LYS A 172 -19.71 24.02 -39.30
C LYS A 172 -18.93 22.70 -39.48
N ASP A 173 -17.97 22.44 -38.60
CA ASP A 173 -17.15 21.22 -38.60
C ASP A 173 -17.79 20.05 -37.81
N TYR A 174 -18.98 20.24 -37.23
CA TYR A 174 -19.63 19.24 -36.39
C TYR A 174 -20.70 18.48 -37.16
N SER A 175 -20.74 17.16 -36.95
CA SER A 175 -21.76 16.27 -37.50
C SER A 175 -22.68 15.77 -36.40
N ILE A 176 -23.98 16.09 -36.50
CA ILE A 176 -24.99 15.72 -35.51
C ILE A 176 -26.00 14.76 -36.15
N GLU A 177 -26.13 13.56 -35.61
CA GLU A 177 -27.08 12.57 -36.12
C GLU A 177 -28.52 13.10 -36.10
N ARG A 178 -29.25 12.91 -37.21
CA ARG A 178 -30.63 13.42 -37.35
C ARG A 178 -31.58 12.79 -36.33
N LYS A 179 -31.46 11.48 -36.11
CA LYS A 179 -32.28 10.71 -35.16
C LYS A 179 -32.04 11.17 -33.73
N LEU A 180 -30.77 11.38 -33.35
CA LEU A 180 -30.40 11.97 -32.06
C LEU A 180 -31.08 13.32 -31.85
N LEU A 181 -30.96 14.24 -32.82
CA LEU A 181 -31.51 15.58 -32.71
C LEU A 181 -33.04 15.57 -32.53
N GLY A 182 -33.74 14.67 -33.22
CA GLY A 182 -35.17 14.45 -33.04
C GLY A 182 -35.53 13.99 -31.63
N ARG A 183 -34.80 13.00 -31.08
CA ARG A 183 -35.02 12.52 -29.70
C ARG A 183 -34.73 13.60 -28.65
N LEU A 184 -33.65 14.36 -28.84
CA LEU A 184 -33.31 15.49 -27.98
C LEU A 184 -34.40 16.56 -27.99
N ASN A 185 -34.96 16.90 -29.16
CA ASN A 185 -36.02 17.89 -29.28
C ASN A 185 -37.28 17.48 -28.50
N ILE A 186 -37.70 16.21 -28.60
CA ILE A 186 -38.86 15.66 -27.86
C ILE A 186 -38.68 15.84 -26.34
N GLN A 187 -37.45 15.64 -25.83
CA GLN A 187 -37.13 15.75 -24.41
C GLN A 187 -36.67 17.15 -23.98
N GLY A 188 -36.85 18.16 -24.85
CA GLY A 188 -36.49 19.54 -24.57
C GLY A 188 -34.98 19.73 -24.31
N PHE A 189 -34.14 18.92 -24.97
CA PHE A 189 -32.68 18.93 -24.94
C PHE A 189 -32.06 18.77 -23.54
N LYS A 190 -32.80 18.19 -22.60
CA LYS A 190 -32.29 17.90 -21.26
C LYS A 190 -31.42 16.65 -21.32
N VAL A 191 -30.15 16.79 -20.93
CA VAL A 191 -29.19 15.68 -20.94
C VAL A 191 -28.42 15.62 -19.62
N ARG A 192 -27.90 14.45 -19.29
CA ARG A 192 -27.02 14.22 -18.15
C ARG A 192 -25.71 13.62 -18.64
N PHE A 193 -24.60 14.24 -18.28
CA PHE A 193 -23.28 13.64 -18.46
C PHE A 193 -23.19 12.39 -17.58
N VAL A 194 -22.85 11.25 -18.19
CA VAL A 194 -22.68 9.97 -17.50
C VAL A 194 -21.21 9.80 -17.16
N CYS A 195 -20.36 9.75 -18.19
CA CYS A 195 -18.94 9.57 -18.05
C CYS A 195 -18.15 9.91 -19.32
N GLY A 196 -16.84 10.08 -19.20
CA GLY A 196 -15.92 10.23 -20.33
C GLY A 196 -14.92 9.08 -20.48
N TYR A 197 -14.42 8.91 -21.70
CA TYR A 197 -13.42 7.94 -22.12
C TYR A 197 -12.27 8.63 -22.86
N ALA A 198 -11.04 8.20 -22.61
CA ALA A 198 -9.83 8.68 -23.28
C ALA A 198 -9.08 7.47 -23.87
N ILE A 199 -9.01 7.36 -25.19
CA ILE A 199 -8.46 6.20 -25.89
C ILE A 199 -7.44 6.65 -26.92
N GLY A 200 -6.16 6.46 -26.61
CA GLY A 200 -5.07 6.98 -27.43
C GLY A 200 -5.12 8.51 -27.48
N THR A 201 -5.44 9.05 -28.66
CA THR A 201 -5.62 10.50 -28.88
C THR A 201 -7.08 10.92 -28.98
N HIS A 202 -8.04 9.99 -28.82
CA HIS A 202 -9.46 10.28 -28.96
C HIS A 202 -10.17 10.33 -27.61
N GLU A 203 -10.99 11.34 -27.41
CA GLU A 203 -11.83 11.57 -26.24
C GLU A 203 -13.31 11.44 -26.62
N TYR A 204 -14.05 10.71 -25.80
CA TYR A 204 -15.47 10.45 -25.99
C TYR A 204 -16.22 10.74 -24.70
N GLU A 205 -17.40 11.32 -24.83
CA GLU A 205 -18.27 11.62 -23.69
C GLU A 205 -19.63 10.96 -23.88
N LEU A 206 -20.05 10.19 -22.87
CA LEU A 206 -21.35 9.54 -22.84
C LEU A 206 -22.35 10.39 -22.08
N PHE A 207 -23.47 10.65 -22.73
CA PHE A 207 -24.61 11.37 -22.16
C PHE A 207 -25.85 10.49 -22.17
N ARG A 208 -26.73 10.72 -21.20
CA ARG A 208 -28.07 10.15 -21.13
C ARG A 208 -29.10 11.24 -21.42
N ILE A 209 -30.07 10.94 -22.28
CA ILE A 209 -31.21 11.84 -22.51
C ILE A 209 -32.16 11.74 -21.32
N PHE A 210 -32.53 12.89 -20.75
CA PHE A 210 -33.31 12.93 -19.51
C PHE A 210 -34.64 12.17 -19.65
N GLN A 211 -35.02 11.41 -18.61
CA GLN A 211 -36.25 10.59 -18.57
C GLN A 211 -36.38 9.52 -19.66
N THR A 212 -35.27 9.12 -20.28
CA THR A 212 -35.24 8.00 -21.23
C THR A 212 -34.10 7.04 -20.86
N ASP A 213 -34.09 5.87 -21.49
CA ASP A 213 -32.95 4.94 -21.46
C ASP A 213 -32.04 5.11 -22.67
N ASP A 214 -32.18 6.23 -23.39
CA ASP A 214 -31.37 6.56 -24.54
C ASP A 214 -30.08 7.25 -24.13
N TYR A 215 -28.99 6.80 -24.74
CA TYR A 215 -27.66 7.36 -24.57
C TYR A 215 -27.15 7.88 -25.90
N PHE A 216 -26.24 8.85 -25.84
CA PHE A 216 -25.53 9.34 -27.02
C PHE A 216 -24.09 9.65 -26.67
N ILE A 217 -23.23 9.58 -27.67
CA ILE A 217 -21.81 9.91 -27.55
C ILE A 217 -21.56 11.25 -28.22
N PHE A 218 -20.79 12.08 -27.54
CA PHE A 218 -20.06 13.18 -28.15
C PHE A 218 -18.60 12.72 -28.34
N SER A 219 -18.19 12.54 -29.60
CA SER A 219 -16.79 12.32 -29.94
C SER A 219 -16.14 13.67 -30.15
N VAL A 220 -15.26 14.03 -29.22
CA VAL A 220 -14.71 15.38 -29.10
C VAL A 220 -13.79 15.68 -30.29
N ASP A 221 -12.86 14.78 -30.57
CA ASP A 221 -11.86 14.95 -31.65
C ASP A 221 -12.48 14.86 -33.04
N ASP A 222 -13.40 13.91 -33.24
CA ASP A 222 -14.14 13.75 -34.50
C ASP A 222 -15.24 14.80 -34.70
N LYS A 223 -15.56 15.59 -33.67
CA LYS A 223 -16.65 16.58 -33.67
C LYS A 223 -18.01 15.96 -34.04
N LYS A 224 -18.30 14.77 -33.54
CA LYS A 224 -19.52 14.01 -33.87
C LYS A 224 -20.44 13.80 -32.67
N LEU A 225 -21.75 13.93 -32.88
CA LEU A 225 -22.77 13.54 -31.91
C LEU A 225 -23.71 12.51 -32.52
N TYR A 226 -23.84 11.36 -31.86
CA TYR A 226 -24.63 10.22 -32.35
C TYR A 226 -25.20 9.38 -31.21
N LEU A 227 -26.35 8.77 -31.44
CA LEU A 227 -26.97 7.82 -30.51
C LEU A 227 -26.05 6.62 -30.28
N PHE A 228 -26.05 6.18 -29.03
CA PHE A 228 -25.37 4.97 -28.63
C PHE A 228 -26.34 3.80 -28.69
N ASP A 229 -26.28 3.04 -29.80
CA ASP A 229 -27.20 1.93 -30.09
C ASP A 229 -26.57 0.54 -29.76
N LYS A 230 -25.41 0.50 -29.09
CA LYS A 230 -24.70 -0.74 -28.71
C LYS A 230 -25.02 -1.18 -27.28
N GLU A 231 -24.63 -2.41 -26.94
CA GLU A 231 -24.81 -2.97 -25.59
C GLU A 231 -24.03 -2.16 -24.54
N LEU A 232 -24.77 -1.42 -23.72
CA LEU A 232 -24.22 -0.62 -22.62
C LEU A 232 -23.44 -1.48 -21.62
N ASP A 233 -23.84 -2.74 -21.42
CA ASP A 233 -23.25 -3.69 -20.49
C ASP A 233 -21.79 -4.05 -20.81
N LYS A 234 -21.34 -3.81 -22.04
CA LYS A 234 -19.94 -4.00 -22.46
C LYS A 234 -19.03 -2.82 -22.10
N LEU A 235 -19.62 -1.70 -21.68
CA LEU A 235 -18.88 -0.51 -21.24
C LEU A 235 -19.04 -0.35 -19.73
N ASP A 236 -17.93 -0.02 -19.07
CA ASP A 236 -18.04 0.52 -17.72
C ASP A 236 -18.66 1.92 -17.79
N THR A 237 -19.89 2.07 -17.28
CA THR A 237 -20.59 3.36 -17.16
C THR A 237 -20.68 3.84 -15.72
N SER A 238 -19.88 3.30 -14.80
CA SER A 238 -19.78 3.77 -13.42
C SER A 238 -19.34 5.24 -13.36
N GLU A 239 -19.53 5.92 -12.24
CA GLU A 239 -19.10 7.31 -12.13
C GLU A 239 -17.58 7.45 -12.33
N ASN A 240 -17.14 8.45 -13.09
CA ASN A 240 -15.70 8.70 -13.26
C ASN A 240 -15.05 8.96 -11.91
N GLN A 241 -14.02 8.17 -11.61
CA GLN A 241 -13.16 8.35 -10.45
C GLN A 241 -11.87 9.05 -10.91
N SER A 242 -11.24 9.80 -10.00
CA SER A 242 -9.92 10.36 -10.28
C SER A 242 -8.92 9.21 -10.43
N ASN A 243 -8.18 9.19 -11.53
CA ASN A 243 -7.06 8.28 -11.75
C ASN A 243 -6.03 8.37 -10.61
N GLN A 244 -5.89 9.54 -9.98
CA GLN A 244 -5.01 9.72 -8.82
C GLN A 244 -5.52 8.97 -7.59
N ARG A 245 -6.85 8.87 -7.41
CA ARG A 245 -7.43 8.12 -6.29
C ARG A 245 -7.12 6.63 -6.37
N ILE A 246 -7.22 6.06 -7.57
CA ILE A 246 -6.85 4.67 -7.82
C ILE A 246 -5.37 4.45 -7.47
N ILE A 247 -4.49 5.36 -7.89
CA ILE A 247 -3.06 5.30 -7.56
C ILE A 247 -2.82 5.44 -6.05
N ILE A 248 -3.52 6.36 -5.37
CA ILE A 248 -3.44 6.51 -3.91
C ILE A 248 -3.82 5.20 -3.21
N ASP A 249 -4.93 4.59 -3.61
CA ASP A 249 -5.41 3.35 -2.98
C ASP A 249 -4.44 2.19 -3.22
N GLN A 250 -3.89 2.08 -4.44
CA GLN A 250 -2.84 1.11 -4.75
C GLN A 250 -1.57 1.31 -3.90
N LEU A 251 -1.12 2.57 -3.73
CA LEU A 251 0.04 2.89 -2.91
C LEU A 251 -0.21 2.62 -1.42
N LYS A 252 -1.43 2.87 -0.92
CA LYS A 252 -1.83 2.55 0.47
C LYS A 252 -1.79 1.04 0.71
N ASN A 253 -2.39 0.25 -0.18
CA ASN A 253 -2.37 -1.21 -0.08
C ASN A 253 -0.94 -1.75 -0.13
N LYS A 254 -0.10 -1.22 -1.05
CA LYS A 254 1.30 -1.62 -1.16
C LYS A 254 2.07 -1.32 0.13
N ASN A 255 1.85 -0.16 0.75
CA ASN A 255 2.49 0.16 2.02
C ASN A 255 2.10 -0.80 3.14
N GLU A 256 0.83 -1.19 3.21
CA GLU A 256 0.35 -2.17 4.18
C GLU A 256 1.01 -3.55 3.97
N GLU A 257 1.09 -4.01 2.72
CA GLU A 257 1.79 -5.26 2.36
C GLU A 257 3.28 -5.22 2.74
N LEU A 258 3.95 -4.09 2.47
CA LEU A 258 5.36 -3.88 2.83
C LEU A 258 5.55 -3.88 4.35
N GLU A 259 4.68 -3.21 5.11
CA GLU A 259 4.73 -3.20 6.59
C GLU A 259 4.49 -4.60 7.16
N ASN A 260 3.53 -5.35 6.63
CA ASN A 260 3.25 -6.74 7.04
C ASN A 260 4.44 -7.66 6.75
N THR A 261 4.95 -7.64 5.51
CA THR A 261 6.11 -8.45 5.11
C THR A 261 7.35 -8.09 5.93
N MET A 262 7.55 -6.81 6.23
CA MET A 262 8.65 -6.34 7.05
C MET A 262 8.55 -6.88 8.49
N ASN A 263 7.36 -6.87 9.09
CA ASN A 263 7.12 -7.44 10.42
C ASN A 263 7.33 -8.96 10.45
N GLU A 264 6.90 -9.68 9.43
CA GLU A 264 7.19 -11.12 9.30
C GLU A 264 8.69 -11.40 9.19
N ARG A 265 9.39 -10.66 8.33
CA ARG A 265 10.86 -10.79 8.19
C ARG A 265 11.59 -10.44 9.48
N LYS A 266 11.12 -9.48 10.28
CA LYS A 266 11.67 -9.16 11.61
C LYS A 266 11.60 -10.37 12.55
N ARG A 267 10.48 -11.08 12.55
CA ARG A 267 10.22 -12.25 13.42
C ARG A 267 10.92 -13.52 12.96
N ASN A 268 10.95 -13.79 11.65
CA ASN A 268 11.45 -15.05 11.10
C ASN A 268 12.97 -15.18 11.25
N LEU A 269 13.44 -16.18 12.00
CA LEU A 269 14.87 -16.46 12.12
C LEU A 269 15.30 -17.50 11.08
N PRO A 270 16.57 -17.48 10.62
CA PRO A 270 17.08 -18.57 9.80
C PRO A 270 16.93 -19.92 10.54
N PRO A 271 16.59 -21.02 9.85
CA PRO A 271 16.37 -22.33 10.47
C PRO A 271 17.57 -22.82 11.32
N GLU A 272 18.79 -22.48 10.88
CA GLU A 272 20.02 -22.78 11.60
C GLU A 272 20.07 -22.07 12.97
N VAL A 273 19.62 -20.81 13.03
CA VAL A 273 19.54 -20.04 14.28
C VAL A 273 18.45 -20.61 15.18
N GLU A 274 17.29 -20.97 14.64
CA GLU A 274 16.22 -21.61 15.42
C GLU A 274 16.67 -22.94 16.03
N ALA A 275 17.42 -23.76 15.28
CA ALA A 275 17.98 -25.00 15.78
C ALA A 275 18.92 -24.74 16.97
N VAL A 276 19.82 -23.75 16.85
CA VAL A 276 20.71 -23.34 17.93
C VAL A 276 19.92 -22.83 19.15
N LEU A 277 18.87 -22.04 18.95
CA LEU A 277 18.02 -21.56 20.05
C LEU A 277 17.29 -22.72 20.76
N LYS A 278 16.79 -23.70 20.01
CA LYS A 278 16.13 -24.88 20.57
C LYS A 278 17.09 -25.76 21.34
N ASP A 279 18.30 -25.98 20.83
CA ASP A 279 19.34 -26.71 21.57
C ASP A 279 19.78 -25.95 22.82
N TYR A 280 19.84 -24.62 22.74
CA TYR A 280 20.11 -23.77 23.89
C TYR A 280 19.00 -23.87 24.95
N ILE A 281 17.73 -23.82 24.55
CA ILE A 281 16.58 -24.02 25.45
C ILE A 281 16.62 -25.41 26.08
N ARG A 282 16.87 -26.46 25.30
CA ARG A 282 17.02 -27.83 25.80
C ARG A 282 18.14 -27.95 26.81
N ASN A 283 19.27 -27.27 26.57
CA ASN A 283 20.34 -27.21 27.55
C ASN A 283 19.83 -26.52 28.81
N LEU A 284 19.20 -25.34 28.71
CA LEU A 284 18.59 -24.69 29.88
C LEU A 284 17.51 -25.51 30.60
N GLU A 285 16.84 -26.46 29.93
CA GLU A 285 15.78 -27.33 30.49
C GLU A 285 16.31 -28.62 31.10
N ASN A 286 17.26 -29.27 30.43
CA ASN A 286 17.91 -30.49 30.89
C ASN A 286 18.93 -30.21 32.00
N ILE A 287 19.24 -28.94 32.22
CA ILE A 287 20.01 -28.46 33.35
C ILE A 287 19.04 -28.41 34.55
N ASP A 288 19.17 -29.39 35.43
CA ASP A 288 18.87 -29.16 36.85
C ASP A 288 19.90 -28.12 37.32
N ILE A 289 19.51 -26.85 37.22
CA ILE A 289 20.36 -25.65 37.37
C ILE A 289 21.19 -25.73 38.64
N MET A 290 20.68 -26.40 39.68
CA MET A 290 21.36 -26.59 40.95
C MET A 290 22.32 -27.78 41.00
N SER A 291 22.26 -28.79 40.13
CA SER A 291 23.17 -29.94 40.20
C SER A 291 24.43 -29.78 39.36
N LYS A 292 24.37 -29.12 38.18
CA LYS A 292 25.56 -28.84 37.36
C LYS A 292 26.21 -27.48 37.61
N ILE A 293 25.52 -26.49 38.20
CA ILE A 293 26.21 -25.33 38.78
C ILE A 293 27.24 -25.78 39.84
N PHE A 294 27.04 -26.93 40.45
CA PHE A 294 27.97 -27.55 41.40
C PHE A 294 28.92 -28.58 40.79
N ALA A 295 28.74 -28.97 39.52
CA ALA A 295 29.59 -29.91 38.78
C ALA A 295 30.17 -29.29 37.51
N PHE A 296 30.63 -28.03 37.60
CA PHE A 296 31.29 -27.31 36.51
C PHE A 296 32.75 -27.75 36.39
N ASP A 297 33.00 -28.83 35.65
CA ASP A 297 34.29 -29.07 34.99
C ASP A 297 34.03 -29.34 33.50
N GLU A 298 34.78 -28.62 32.67
CA GLU A 298 35.10 -28.84 31.25
C GLU A 298 33.98 -29.24 30.27
N GLU A 299 33.43 -28.27 29.53
CA GLU A 299 32.84 -28.59 28.20
C GLU A 299 32.95 -27.41 27.22
N THR A 300 34.16 -27.24 26.67
CA THR A 300 34.54 -26.26 25.64
C THR A 300 34.08 -26.64 24.21
N ASN A 301 33.07 -27.50 24.08
CA ASN A 301 32.63 -28.04 22.78
C ASN A 301 31.45 -27.26 22.16
N ILE A 302 30.55 -26.71 22.98
CA ILE A 302 29.34 -26.03 22.50
C ILE A 302 29.68 -24.65 21.89
N LEU A 303 30.66 -23.94 22.48
CA LEU A 303 31.11 -22.62 22.01
C LEU A 303 31.74 -22.69 20.61
N ARG A 304 32.49 -23.75 20.31
CA ARG A 304 33.10 -23.98 18.99
C ARG A 304 32.07 -24.33 17.93
N ALA A 305 31.02 -25.08 18.28
CA ALA A 305 29.94 -25.38 17.34
C ALA A 305 29.16 -24.11 16.94
N MET A 306 28.89 -23.21 17.89
CA MET A 306 28.19 -21.94 17.62
C MET A 306 29.05 -20.93 16.83
N LEU A 307 30.37 -20.88 17.06
CA LEU A 307 31.29 -20.03 16.29
C LEU A 307 31.62 -20.60 14.90
N ASN A 308 31.70 -21.92 14.74
CA ASN A 308 32.03 -22.55 13.44
C ASN A 308 30.89 -22.46 12.42
N LEU A 309 29.62 -22.37 12.85
CA LEU A 309 28.51 -22.00 11.97
C LEU A 309 28.65 -20.57 11.41
N ASN A 310 29.49 -19.72 12.03
CA ASN A 310 29.75 -18.35 11.58
C ASN A 310 30.95 -18.22 10.61
N LEU A 311 31.81 -19.24 10.47
CA LEU A 311 33.03 -19.18 9.64
C LEU A 311 32.87 -19.82 8.25
N ASN A 312 31.88 -20.69 8.05
CA ASN A 312 31.71 -21.42 6.78
C ASN A 312 30.65 -20.82 5.82
N ASN A 313 29.98 -19.73 6.22
CA ASN A 313 28.98 -19.03 5.39
C ASN A 313 29.47 -17.63 4.94
N GLN A 314 30.74 -17.53 4.52
CA GLN A 314 31.24 -16.39 3.74
C GLN A 314 31.15 -16.64 2.24
#